data_AF-A0A7X5L1S8-F1
#
_entry.id   AF-A0A7X5L1S8-F1
#
_cell.length_a   1.000
_cell.length_b   1.000
_cell.length_c   1.000
_cell.angle_alpha   90.00
_cell.angle_beta   90.00
_cell.angle_gamma   90.00
#
_symmetry.space_group_name_H-M   'P 1'
#
loop_
_entity.id
_entity.type
_entity.pdbx_description
1 polymer ?
#
loop_
_entity_poly.entity_id
_entity_poly.type
_entity_poly.pdbx_seq_one_letter_code
_entity_poly.pdbx_strand_id
1 'polypeptide(L)' 'MFRHIDLQLAQALCFNDMYIEESSGLVINYGDKQLEMNADILECMVRCNVPILTASDAHSPQNAGLYIKEMNELIPSV' A
#
# COMPACT_ATOMS: atom_id res chain seq x y z
N MET A 1 -3.45 -8.17 -15.68
CA MET A 1 -2.69 -9.43 -15.55
C MET A 1 -1.44 -9.10 -14.75
N PHE A 2 -1.26 -9.69 -13.57
CA PHE A 2 -0.11 -9.36 -12.73
C PHE A 2 1.20 -9.72 -13.41
N ARG A 3 2.24 -8.92 -13.21
CA ARG A 3 3.58 -9.33 -13.62
C ARG A 3 3.98 -10.52 -12.75
N HIS A 4 4.73 -11.44 -13.33
CA HIS A 4 5.16 -12.64 -12.61
C HIS A 4 5.90 -12.33 -11.30
N ILE A 5 6.65 -11.23 -11.28
CA ILE A 5 7.40 -10.77 -10.10
C ILE A 5 6.49 -10.30 -8.96
N ASP A 6 5.36 -9.65 -9.25
CA ASP A 6 4.44 -9.13 -8.23
C ASP A 6 3.78 -10.29 -7.47
N LEU A 7 3.43 -11.35 -8.19
CA LEU A 7 2.86 -12.58 -7.61
C LEU A 7 3.87 -13.31 -6.73
N GLN A 8 5.13 -13.47 -7.19
CA GLN A 8 6.18 -14.11 -6.41
C GLN A 8 6.46 -13.34 -5.12
N LEU A 9 6.50 -12.01 -5.18
CA LEU A 9 6.68 -11.17 -4.01
C LEU A 9 5.52 -11.32 -3.02
N ALA A 10 4.28 -11.25 -3.50
CA ALA A 10 3.09 -11.38 -2.66
C ALA A 10 3.03 -12.75 -1.95
N GLN A 11 3.36 -13.83 -2.67
CA GLN A 11 3.44 -15.17 -2.08
C GLN A 11 4.55 -15.27 -1.03
N ALA A 12 5.72 -14.68 -1.29
CA ALA A 12 6.82 -14.68 -0.33
C ALA A 12 6.47 -13.89 0.93
N LEU A 13 5.82 -12.74 0.81
CA LEU A 13 5.38 -11.94 1.95
C LEU A 13 4.35 -12.69 2.80
N CYS A 14 3.33 -13.25 2.16
CA CYS A 14 2.31 -14.05 2.86
C CYS A 14 2.92 -15.28 3.54
N PHE A 15 3.83 -15.99 2.89
CA PHE A 15 4.48 -17.18 3.46
C PHE A 15 5.35 -16.86 4.68
N ASN A 16 5.91 -15.65 4.76
CA ASN A 16 6.78 -15.22 5.85
C ASN A 16 6.05 -14.35 6.90
N ASP A 17 4.72 -14.35 6.92
CA ASP A 17 3.90 -13.55 7.86
C ASP A 17 4.24 -12.04 7.82
N MET A 18 4.55 -11.52 6.63
CA MET A 18 4.88 -10.12 6.41
C MET A 18 3.66 -9.34 5.88
N TYR A 19 3.70 -8.02 6.07
CA TYR A 19 2.73 -7.07 5.54
C TYR A 19 3.39 -6.09 4.56
N ILE A 20 2.58 -5.37 3.79
CA ILE A 20 3.02 -4.18 3.05
C ILE A 20 2.47 -2.90 3.67
N GLU A 21 3.27 -1.84 3.61
CA GLU A 21 2.82 -0.50 3.97
C GLU A 21 2.28 0.21 2.72
N GLU A 22 1.06 0.71 2.81
CA GLU A 22 0.45 1.61 1.84
C GLU A 22 0.59 3.05 2.35
N SER A 23 1.51 3.80 1.74
CA SER A 23 2.02 5.05 2.30
C SER A 23 1.65 6.28 1.49
N SER A 24 1.08 7.29 2.14
CA SER A 24 0.82 8.60 1.53
C SER A 24 2.03 9.54 1.54
N GLY A 25 3.19 9.08 2.04
CA GLY A 25 4.41 9.88 2.16
C GLY A 25 4.91 10.49 0.86
N LEU A 26 4.70 9.80 -0.28
CA LEU A 26 5.06 10.34 -1.60
C LEU A 26 4.26 11.59 -1.97
N VAL A 27 2.95 11.58 -1.72
CA VAL A 27 2.10 12.76 -1.94
C VAL A 27 2.45 13.87 -0.97
N ILE A 28 2.55 13.54 0.32
CA ILE A 28 2.69 14.52 1.40
C ILE A 28 4.06 15.21 1.35
N ASN A 29 5.14 14.44 1.19
CA ASN A 29 6.49 14.95 1.36
C ASN A 29 7.17 15.31 0.03
N TYR A 30 6.71 14.74 -1.09
CA TYR A 30 7.38 14.87 -2.39
C TYR A 30 6.48 15.37 -3.52
N GLY A 31 5.18 15.58 -3.26
CA GLY A 31 4.24 16.13 -4.24
C GLY A 31 3.89 15.17 -5.37
N ASP A 32 3.96 13.86 -5.13
CA ASP A 32 3.43 12.87 -6.07
C ASP A 32 1.93 13.10 -6.30
N LYS A 33 1.46 12.76 -7.50
CA LYS A 33 0.06 12.92 -7.89
C LYS A 33 -0.79 11.70 -7.53
N GLN A 34 -0.17 10.54 -7.36
CA GLN A 34 -0.85 9.30 -6.99
C GLN A 34 -0.75 9.11 -5.49
N LEU A 35 -1.91 8.95 -4.85
CA LEU A 35 -2.00 8.69 -3.41
C LEU A 35 -1.64 7.26 -3.06
N GLU A 36 -2.02 6.34 -3.93
CA GLU A 36 -1.85 4.90 -3.75
C GLU A 36 -0.57 4.39 -4.44
N MET A 37 -0.06 3.27 -3.95
CA MET A 37 0.87 2.42 -4.69
C MET A 37 0.23 2.01 -6.02
N ASN A 38 1.06 1.53 -6.94
CA ASN A 38 0.60 0.89 -8.16
C ASN A 38 -0.55 -0.11 -7.88
N ALA A 39 -1.71 0.17 -8.47
CA ALA A 39 -2.94 -0.58 -8.26
C ALA A 39 -2.83 -2.08 -8.60
N ASP A 40 -2.03 -2.45 -9.62
CA ASP A 40 -1.82 -3.86 -9.96
C ASP A 40 -1.07 -4.61 -8.85
N ILE A 41 -0.09 -3.96 -8.21
CA ILE A 41 0.62 -4.53 -7.06
C ILE A 41 -0.34 -4.63 -5.87
N LEU A 42 -1.12 -3.59 -5.58
CA LEU A 42 -2.06 -3.56 -4.47
C LEU A 42 -3.11 -4.68 -4.59
N GLU A 43 -3.72 -4.83 -5.77
CA GLU A 43 -4.67 -5.92 -6.07
C GLU A 43 -4.00 -7.30 -5.91
N CYS A 44 -2.75 -7.44 -6.36
CA CYS A 44 -2.01 -8.70 -6.21
C CYS A 44 -1.78 -9.07 -4.74
N MET A 45 -1.47 -8.09 -3.88
CA MET A 45 -1.27 -8.30 -2.44
C MET A 45 -2.56 -8.73 -1.75
N VAL A 46 -3.67 -8.03 -2.06
CA VAL A 46 -5.02 -8.40 -1.55
C VAL A 46 -5.35 -9.84 -1.92
N ARG A 47 -5.22 -10.20 -3.20
CA ARG A 47 -5.57 -11.54 -3.69
C ARG A 47 -4.70 -12.66 -3.11
N CYS A 48 -3.50 -12.32 -2.65
CA CYS A 48 -2.59 -13.26 -2.00
C CYS A 48 -2.71 -13.26 -0.47
N ASN A 49 -3.71 -12.57 0.10
CA ASN A 49 -3.92 -12.42 1.54
C ASN A 49 -2.73 -11.81 2.29
N VAL A 50 -1.96 -10.94 1.63
CA VAL A 50 -0.92 -10.15 2.30
C VAL A 50 -1.60 -9.03 3.09
N PRO A 51 -1.37 -8.90 4.40
CA PRO A 51 -1.89 -7.77 5.16
C PRO A 51 -1.37 -6.44 4.62
N ILE A 52 -2.25 -5.43 4.56
CA ILE A 52 -1.93 -4.08 4.10
C ILE A 52 -2.17 -3.13 5.25
N LEU A 53 -1.15 -2.35 5.62
CA LEU A 53 -1.22 -1.34 6.68
C LEU A 53 -1.05 0.04 6.06
N THR A 54 -2.00 0.94 6.33
CA THR A 54 -1.93 2.32 5.85
C THR A 54 -1.09 3.19 6.79
N ALA A 55 -0.22 4.02 6.23
CA ALA A 55 0.63 4.94 6.98
C ALA A 55 0.77 6.28 6.26
N SER A 56 0.92 7.38 7.02
CA SER A 56 1.11 8.69 6.41
C SER A 56 2.57 9.04 6.11
N ASP A 57 3.52 8.26 6.65
CA ASP A 57 4.97 8.51 6.60
C ASP A 57 5.32 10.01 6.78
N ALA A 58 4.76 10.58 7.84
CA ALA A 58 4.74 12.03 8.02
C ALA A 58 6.06 12.53 8.61
N HIS A 59 6.67 13.52 7.94
CA HIS A 59 7.83 14.25 8.48
C HIS A 59 7.45 15.50 9.29
N SER A 60 6.16 15.81 9.42
CA SER A 60 5.64 16.94 10.18
C SER A 60 4.41 16.50 10.98
N PRO A 61 4.25 16.94 12.25
CA PRO A 61 3.17 16.47 13.11
C PRO A 61 1.76 16.69 12.55
N GLN A 62 1.57 17.73 11.75
CA GLN A 62 0.27 18.07 11.16
C GLN A 62 -0.20 17.05 10.11
N ASN A 63 0.74 16.27 9.57
CA ASN A 63 0.46 15.26 8.54
C ASN A 63 0.32 13.85 9.13
N ALA A 64 0.46 13.68 10.45
CA ALA A 64 0.29 12.38 11.09
C ALA A 64 -1.12 11.84 10.84
N GLY A 65 -1.20 10.70 10.16
CA GLY A 65 -2.46 10.06 9.78
C GLY A 65 -3.16 10.65 8.54
N LEU A 66 -2.54 11.61 7.87
CA LEU A 66 -3.11 12.23 6.68
C LEU A 66 -3.27 11.19 5.55
N TYR A 67 -4.46 11.19 4.93
CA TYR A 67 -4.90 10.25 3.89
C TYR A 67 -5.09 8.77 4.28
N ILE A 68 -4.98 8.40 5.56
CA ILE A 68 -5.22 7.01 5.98
C ILE A 68 -6.63 6.54 5.59
N LYS A 69 -7.66 7.38 5.78
CA LYS A 69 -9.04 7.00 5.47
C LYS A 69 -9.20 6.76 3.97
N GLU A 70 -8.70 7.68 3.17
CA GLU A 70 -8.77 7.66 1.72
C GLU A 70 -8.04 6.44 1.14
N MET A 71 -6.84 6.11 1.64
CA MET A 71 -6.12 4.90 1.21
C MET A 71 -6.88 3.63 1.60
N ASN A 72 -7.48 3.56 2.79
CA ASN A 72 -8.30 2.40 3.17
C ASN A 72 -9.53 2.21 2.27
N GLU A 73 -10.09 3.29 1.73
CA GLU A 73 -11.21 3.22 0.76
C GLU A 73 -10.75 2.75 -0.64
N LEU A 74 -9.46 2.93 -0.98
CA LEU A 74 -8.86 2.50 -2.25
C LEU A 74 -8.41 1.03 -2.24
N ILE A 75 -8.12 0.46 -1.07
CA ILE A 75 -7.74 -0.95 -0.95
C ILE A 75 -8.90 -1.84 -1.41
N PRO A 76 -8.70 -2.72 -2.42
CA PRO A 76 -9.73 -3.62 -2.89
C PRO A 76 -10.25 -4.53 -1.76
N SER A 77 -11.57 -4.71 -1.69
CA SER A 77 -12.17 -5.72 -0.82
C SER A 77 -11.88 -7.12 -1.34
N VAL A 78 -11.62 -8.05 -0.43
CA VAL A 78 -11.44 -9.50 -0.70
C VAL A 78 -12.73 -10.17 -1.12
#